data_AF-A0A0Q8PSN0-F1
#
_entry.id   AF-A0A0Q8PSN0-F1
#
_cell.length_a   1.000
_cell.length_b   1.000
_cell.length_c   1.000
_cell.angle_alpha   90.00
_cell.angle_beta   90.00
_cell.angle_gamma   90.00
#
_symmetry.space_group_name_H-M   'P 1'
#
loop_
_entity.id
_entity.type
_entity.pdbx_description
1 polymer ?
#
loop_
_entity_poly.entity_id
_entity_poly.type
_entity_poly.pdbx_seq_one_letter_code
_entity_poly.pdbx_strand_id
1 'polypeptide(L)'
;MTVRYTREILTDTAARVASIDQLLLALGREPEPGTRKYLRRRLTTYGIDVSHFSPRGTVYTRELLEEAVAACHSVAGVVRHLHQRQAGGTQAHIGRRIKAFGIDTSHFTGQAHNRGQRSARRLRPDQVLVQRPADAKRLPGSRIRKALLELGHPDACQDCGTGPVWQGRPLTLEVDHINGDWSDNRPDNIRLLCPNCHATTDTYCGRNKNRRRVGRH
;
A
#
# COMPACT_ATOMS: atom_id res chain seq x y z
N MET A 1 -14.92 46.97 19.49
CA MET A 1 -13.74 47.49 18.75
C MET A 1 -13.39 46.51 17.65
N THR A 2 -13.41 46.92 16.38
CA THR A 2 -13.09 46.07 15.23
C THR A 2 -11.58 45.84 15.17
N VAL A 3 -11.12 44.68 15.63
CA VAL A 3 -9.71 44.27 15.53
C VAL A 3 -9.31 44.30 14.04
N ARG A 4 -8.48 45.27 13.67
CA ARG A 4 -7.85 45.33 12.35
C ARG A 4 -6.63 44.42 12.39
N TYR A 5 -6.65 43.37 11.58
CA TYR A 5 -5.50 42.50 11.35
C TYR A 5 -4.45 43.24 10.50
N THR A 6 -3.80 44.25 11.07
CA THR A 6 -2.69 44.96 10.43
C THR A 6 -1.45 44.07 10.45
N ARG A 7 -0.50 44.34 9.55
CA ARG A 7 0.72 43.53 9.43
C ARG A 7 1.53 43.59 10.72
N GLU A 8 1.60 44.75 11.35
CA GLU A 8 2.39 45.04 12.55
C GLU A 8 1.87 44.21 13.74
N ILE A 9 0.56 44.28 14.01
CA ILE A 9 -0.08 43.53 15.10
C ILE A 9 0.07 42.02 14.88
N LEU A 10 -0.08 41.54 13.64
CA LEU A 10 0.06 40.13 13.33
C LEU A 10 1.50 39.63 13.50
N THR A 11 2.49 40.42 13.10
CA THR A 11 3.90 40.06 13.20
C THR A 11 4.33 39.97 14.66
N ASP A 12 4.01 41.02 15.41
CA ASP A 12 4.37 41.15 16.83
C ASP A 12 3.69 40.07 17.70
N THR A 13 2.41 39.79 17.43
CA THR A 13 1.68 38.75 18.18
C THR A 13 2.11 37.35 17.74
N ALA A 14 2.40 37.11 16.46
CA ALA A 14 2.86 35.81 15.97
C ALA A 14 4.24 35.44 16.53
N ALA A 15 5.12 36.40 16.81
CA ALA A 15 6.41 36.14 17.43
C ALA A 15 6.31 35.59 18.87
N ARG A 16 5.20 35.86 19.57
CA ARG A 16 5.01 35.50 21.00
C ARG A 16 4.19 34.23 21.25
N VAL A 17 3.65 33.62 20.20
CA VAL A 17 2.75 32.46 20.33
C VAL A 17 3.24 31.29 19.48
N ALA A 18 2.80 30.09 19.84
CA ALA A 18 3.21 28.86 19.19
C ALA A 18 2.09 28.21 18.35
N SER A 19 0.93 28.87 18.18
CA SER A 19 -0.16 28.33 17.36
C SER A 19 -1.11 29.42 16.84
N ILE A 20 -1.85 29.08 15.78
CA ILE A 20 -2.89 29.94 15.20
C ILE A 20 -4.03 30.20 16.19
N ASP A 21 -4.31 29.27 17.10
CA ASP A 21 -5.37 29.45 18.10
C ASP A 21 -4.95 30.40 19.19
N GLN A 22 -3.72 30.27 19.70
CA GLN A 22 -3.15 31.24 20.63
C GLN A 22 -3.07 32.62 19.99
N LEU A 23 -2.74 32.69 18.69
CA LEU A 23 -2.78 33.95 17.94
C LEU A 23 -4.20 34.53 17.88
N LEU A 24 -5.24 33.73 17.62
CA LEU A 24 -6.63 34.20 17.62
C LEU A 24 -7.08 34.69 18.99
N LEU A 25 -6.75 33.95 20.05
CA LEU A 25 -7.07 34.30 21.43
C LEU A 25 -6.36 35.61 21.85
N ALA A 26 -5.08 35.75 21.52
CA ALA A 26 -4.30 36.97 21.79
C ALA A 26 -4.85 38.19 21.02
N LEU A 27 -5.50 37.97 19.89
CA LEU A 27 -6.20 39.00 19.11
C LEU A 27 -7.67 39.20 19.55
N GLY A 28 -8.08 38.61 20.68
CA GLY A 28 -9.42 38.75 21.24
C GLY A 28 -10.51 38.10 20.40
N ARG A 29 -10.19 37.02 19.67
CA ARG A 29 -11.13 36.30 18.80
C ARG A 29 -11.23 34.84 19.17
N GLU A 30 -12.44 34.31 19.08
CA GLU A 30 -12.65 32.89 19.28
C GLU A 30 -12.09 32.05 18.13
N PRO A 31 -11.46 30.92 18.44
CA PRO A 31 -10.94 30.02 17.44
C PRO A 31 -12.06 29.27 16.69
N GLU A 32 -12.53 29.81 15.57
CA GLU A 32 -13.50 29.19 14.66
C GLU A 32 -12.87 28.76 13.31
N PRO A 33 -13.45 27.78 12.58
CA PRO A 33 -12.92 27.34 11.29
C PRO A 33 -12.76 28.48 10.28
N GLY A 34 -13.72 29.41 10.23
CA GLY A 34 -13.70 30.58 9.35
C GLY A 34 -12.60 31.58 9.72
N THR A 35 -12.48 31.93 11.01
CA THR A 35 -11.47 32.89 11.50
C THR A 35 -10.05 32.36 11.32
N ARG A 36 -9.83 31.05 11.51
CA ARG A 36 -8.54 30.40 11.21
C ARG A 36 -8.17 30.46 9.74
N LYS A 37 -9.10 30.10 8.85
CA LYS A 37 -8.86 30.14 7.41
C LYS A 37 -8.53 31.56 6.95
N TYR A 38 -9.26 32.53 7.47
CA TYR A 38 -9.03 33.94 7.20
C TYR A 38 -7.65 34.42 7.69
N LEU A 39 -7.28 34.09 8.93
CA LEU A 39 -6.01 34.49 9.53
C LEU A 39 -4.82 33.84 8.82
N ARG A 40 -4.90 32.55 8.45
CA ARG A 40 -3.88 31.88 7.62
C ARG A 40 -3.65 32.61 6.30
N ARG A 41 -4.73 32.90 5.57
CA ARG A 41 -4.64 33.64 4.31
C ARG A 41 -3.93 34.97 4.53
N ARG A 42 -4.26 35.68 5.61
CA ARG A 42 -3.71 37.00 5.92
C ARG A 42 -2.23 36.96 6.32
N LEU A 43 -1.81 35.95 7.09
CA LEU A 43 -0.39 35.70 7.41
C LEU A 43 0.41 35.42 6.14
N THR A 44 -0.11 34.59 5.23
CA THR A 44 0.50 34.32 3.93
C THR A 44 0.58 35.58 3.06
N THR A 45 -0.50 36.36 2.97
CA THR A 45 -0.52 37.61 2.20
C THR A 45 0.52 38.61 2.69
N TYR A 46 0.79 38.67 4.00
CA TYR A 46 1.80 39.57 4.56
C TYR A 46 3.21 38.99 4.64
N GLY A 47 3.40 37.73 4.22
CA GLY A 47 4.70 37.04 4.28
C GLY A 47 5.25 36.89 5.69
N ILE A 48 4.38 36.74 6.69
CA ILE A 48 4.79 36.58 8.09
C ILE A 48 5.23 35.13 8.31
N ASP A 49 6.45 34.93 8.77
CA ASP A 49 6.95 33.59 9.12
C ASP A 49 6.21 33.07 10.36
N VAL A 50 5.60 31.90 10.18
CA VAL A 50 4.89 31.15 11.23
C VAL A 50 5.30 29.68 11.18
N SER A 51 6.50 29.40 10.68
CA SER A 51 7.07 28.05 10.62
C SER A 51 7.19 27.40 12.01
N HIS A 52 7.35 28.21 13.07
CA HIS A 52 7.35 27.78 14.47
C HIS A 52 5.96 27.46 15.03
N PHE A 53 4.88 27.76 14.31
CA PHE A 53 3.53 27.44 14.77
C PHE A 53 3.28 25.93 14.71
N SER A 54 2.86 25.37 15.83
CA SER A 54 2.37 24.01 15.92
C SER A 54 1.16 23.81 15.00
N PRO A 55 1.20 22.85 14.07
CA PRO A 55 0.05 22.49 13.26
C PRO A 55 -1.10 22.07 14.16
N ARG A 56 -2.27 22.66 13.93
CA ARG A 56 -3.50 22.26 14.62
C ARG A 56 -3.75 20.77 14.45
N GLY A 57 -3.96 20.06 15.55
CA GLY A 57 -4.37 18.66 15.55
C GLY A 57 -3.24 17.64 15.45
N THR A 58 -1.96 18.05 15.52
CA THR A 58 -0.87 17.07 15.69
C THR A 58 -0.54 16.98 17.17
N VAL A 59 -1.11 15.97 17.85
CA VAL A 59 -0.65 15.53 19.18
C VAL A 59 0.84 15.16 19.16
N TYR A 60 1.39 14.89 17.97
CA TYR A 60 2.76 14.50 17.73
C TYR A 60 3.66 15.72 17.46
N THR A 61 4.28 16.24 18.53
CA THR A 61 5.40 17.17 18.45
C THR A 61 6.68 16.44 18.04
N ARG A 62 7.73 17.20 17.71
CA ARG A 62 9.02 16.61 17.35
C ARG A 62 9.62 15.87 18.54
N GLU A 63 9.62 16.51 19.70
CA GLU A 63 10.23 16.04 20.95
C GLU A 63 9.58 14.74 21.41
N LEU A 64 8.24 14.69 21.41
CA LEU A 64 7.48 13.50 21.74
C LEU A 64 7.82 12.31 20.82
N LEU A 65 8.00 12.59 19.52
CA LEU A 65 8.35 11.55 18.56
C LEU A 65 9.82 11.13 18.68
N GLU A 66 10.74 12.04 18.99
CA GLU A 66 12.15 11.72 19.21
C GLU A 66 12.31 10.80 20.44
N GLU A 67 11.65 11.12 21.55
CA GLU A 67 11.61 10.28 22.75
C GLU A 67 11.05 8.89 22.44
N ALA A 68 9.88 8.84 21.78
CA ALA A 68 9.22 7.58 21.46
C ALA A 68 10.02 6.73 20.44
N VAL A 69 10.70 7.37 19.49
CA VAL A 69 11.56 6.70 18.51
C VAL A 69 12.82 6.14 19.17
N ALA A 70 13.45 6.88 20.09
CA ALA A 70 14.60 6.41 20.85
C ALA A 70 14.26 5.18 21.70
N ALA A 71 13.07 5.15 22.31
CA ALA A 71 12.60 4.05 23.14
C ALA A 71 12.12 2.79 22.35
N CYS A 72 12.01 2.87 21.02
CA CYS A 72 11.39 1.84 20.20
C CYS A 72 12.28 1.36 19.04
N HIS A 73 11.94 0.21 18.44
CA HIS A 73 12.66 -0.35 17.27
C HIS A 73 11.74 -0.56 16.06
N SER A 74 10.53 0.02 16.08
CA SER A 74 9.58 0.00 14.95
C SER A 74 8.51 1.06 15.13
N VAL A 75 7.88 1.50 14.02
CA VAL A 75 6.73 2.43 14.06
C VAL A 75 5.57 1.85 14.87
N ALA A 76 5.30 0.54 14.78
CA ALA A 76 4.29 -0.12 15.61
C ALA A 76 4.67 -0.16 17.10
N GLY A 77 5.96 -0.12 17.43
CA GLY A 77 6.47 0.13 18.79
C GLY A 77 6.13 1.55 19.25
N VAL A 78 6.46 2.55 18.44
CA VAL A 78 6.15 3.96 18.71
C VAL A 78 4.65 4.16 18.95
N VAL A 79 3.77 3.59 18.12
CA VAL A 79 2.31 3.70 18.32
C VAL A 79 1.86 3.09 19.65
N ARG A 80 2.46 1.96 20.08
CA ARG A 80 2.17 1.36 21.39
C ARG A 80 2.69 2.23 22.54
N HIS A 81 3.90 2.76 22.41
CA HIS A 81 4.54 3.63 23.40
C HIS A 81 3.74 4.92 23.61
N LEU A 82 3.14 5.46 22.54
CA LEU A 82 2.26 6.63 22.60
C LEU A 82 0.81 6.28 23.02
N HIS A 83 0.57 5.03 23.44
CA HIS A 83 -0.74 4.51 23.85
C HIS A 83 -1.85 4.73 22.80
N GLN A 84 -1.47 4.68 21.52
CA GLN A 84 -2.39 4.89 20.40
C GLN A 84 -2.94 3.55 19.87
N ARG A 85 -4.12 3.62 19.25
CA ARG A 85 -4.72 2.45 18.60
C ARG A 85 -3.83 1.91 17.48
N GLN A 86 -3.56 0.61 17.52
CA GLN A 86 -2.85 -0.12 16.48
C GLN A 86 -3.71 -0.26 15.21
N ALA A 87 -3.66 0.76 14.37
CA ALA A 87 -4.31 0.78 13.06
C ALA A 87 -3.32 1.25 11.99
N GLY A 88 -3.43 0.70 10.78
CA GLY A 88 -2.53 1.04 9.66
C GLY A 88 -2.53 2.53 9.33
N GLY A 89 -3.70 3.20 9.43
CA GLY A 89 -3.82 4.65 9.24
C GLY A 89 -3.02 5.45 10.28
N THR A 90 -3.09 5.06 11.56
CA THR A 90 -2.35 5.69 12.66
C THR A 90 -0.84 5.51 12.49
N GLN A 91 -0.40 4.29 12.15
CA GLN A 91 1.01 3.99 11.89
C GLN A 91 1.54 4.78 10.69
N ALA A 92 0.78 4.87 9.60
CA ALA A 92 1.14 5.67 8.43
C ALA A 92 1.22 7.17 8.77
N HIS A 93 0.29 7.67 9.58
CA HIS A 93 0.31 9.07 10.01
C HIS A 93 1.55 9.39 10.86
N ILE A 94 1.84 8.59 11.89
CA ILE A 94 3.02 8.75 12.74
C ILE A 94 4.30 8.61 11.92
N GLY A 95 4.39 7.62 11.04
CA GLY A 95 5.56 7.44 10.16
C GLY A 95 5.81 8.64 9.24
N ARG A 96 4.75 9.24 8.68
CA ARG A 96 4.89 10.49 7.89
C ARG A 96 5.40 11.65 8.74
N ARG A 97 4.98 11.75 10.00
CA ARG A 97 5.42 12.82 10.92
C ARG A 97 6.88 12.66 11.32
N ILE A 98 7.30 11.45 11.68
CA ILE A 98 8.71 11.12 11.96
C ILE A 98 9.60 11.54 10.79
N LYS A 99 9.20 11.17 9.55
CA LYS A 99 9.92 11.55 8.34
C LYS A 99 9.92 13.06 8.10
N ALA A 100 8.79 13.75 8.31
CA ALA A 100 8.69 15.19 8.14
C ALA A 100 9.59 15.97 9.11
N PHE A 101 9.84 15.42 10.30
CA PHE A 101 10.76 16.01 11.28
C PHE A 101 12.23 15.60 11.08
N GLY A 102 12.52 14.67 10.16
CA GLY A 102 13.89 14.20 9.91
C GLY A 102 14.48 13.39 11.08
N ILE A 103 13.63 12.74 11.89
CA ILE A 103 14.08 11.94 13.04
C ILE A 103 14.73 10.65 12.51
N ASP A 104 15.94 10.33 12.99
CA ASP A 104 16.62 9.10 12.60
C ASP A 104 15.87 7.87 13.13
N THR A 105 15.69 6.89 12.23
CA THR A 105 15.04 5.60 12.52
C THR A 105 15.88 4.44 12.01
N SER A 106 17.17 4.65 11.77
CA SER A 106 18.10 3.65 11.24
C SER A 106 18.16 2.37 12.10
N HIS A 107 17.97 2.48 13.42
CA HIS A 107 17.91 1.36 14.36
C HIS A 107 16.59 0.58 14.32
N PHE A 108 15.58 1.03 13.55
CA PHE A 108 14.34 0.30 13.41
C PHE A 108 14.55 -0.98 12.62
N THR A 109 14.18 -2.10 13.22
CA THR A 109 14.32 -3.44 12.63
C THR A 109 13.20 -3.75 11.62
N GLY A 110 12.11 -2.97 11.65
CA GLY A 110 11.07 -2.95 10.61
C GLY A 110 10.54 -4.34 10.21
N GLN A 111 10.37 -4.55 8.90
CA GLN A 111 10.00 -5.84 8.30
C GLN A 111 11.22 -6.77 8.09
N ALA A 112 12.43 -6.36 8.55
CA ALA A 112 13.65 -7.12 8.33
C ALA A 112 13.66 -8.46 9.08
N HIS A 113 12.87 -8.61 10.15
CA HIS A 113 12.70 -9.88 10.89
C HIS A 113 12.26 -11.05 9.99
N ASN A 114 11.49 -10.78 8.94
CA ASN A 114 11.04 -11.79 7.97
C ASN A 114 11.86 -11.77 6.67
N ARG A 115 12.84 -10.88 6.55
CA ARG A 115 13.61 -10.71 5.32
C ARG A 115 14.50 -11.92 5.11
N GLY A 116 14.30 -12.62 4.00
CA GLY A 116 14.96 -13.89 3.69
C GLY A 116 14.21 -15.13 4.19
N GLN A 117 13.21 -14.98 5.07
CA GLN A 117 12.37 -16.10 5.47
C GLN A 117 11.32 -16.40 4.41
N ARG A 118 11.26 -17.64 3.95
CA ARG A 118 10.17 -18.13 3.08
C ARG A 118 8.96 -18.41 3.98
N SER A 119 7.78 -17.91 3.58
CA SER A 119 6.55 -18.20 4.31
C SER A 119 6.34 -19.70 4.47
N ALA A 120 6.09 -20.16 5.70
CA ALA A 120 5.74 -21.56 5.97
C ALA A 120 4.49 -22.03 5.21
N ARG A 121 3.63 -21.10 4.75
CA ARG A 121 2.40 -21.39 3.99
C ARG A 121 2.63 -21.44 2.47
N ARG A 122 3.88 -21.29 2.00
CA ARG A 122 4.20 -21.34 0.58
C ARG A 122 4.11 -22.79 0.10
N LEU A 123 3.22 -23.04 -0.85
CA LEU A 123 3.18 -24.31 -1.56
C LEU A 123 4.40 -24.44 -2.47
N ARG A 124 5.03 -25.62 -2.45
CA ARG A 124 6.11 -25.99 -3.38
C ARG A 124 5.52 -26.37 -4.75
N PRO A 125 6.31 -26.32 -5.85
CA PRO A 125 5.80 -26.65 -7.18
C PRO A 125 5.09 -28.00 -7.27
N ASP A 126 5.61 -29.04 -6.63
CA ASP A 126 5.03 -30.38 -6.53
C ASP A 126 3.73 -30.44 -5.71
N GLN A 127 3.40 -29.41 -4.92
CA GLN A 127 2.11 -29.28 -4.23
C GLN A 127 1.12 -28.44 -5.03
N VAL A 128 1.61 -27.61 -5.95
CA VAL A 128 0.79 -26.77 -6.83
C VAL A 128 0.38 -27.55 -8.07
N LEU A 129 1.30 -28.31 -8.65
CA LEU A 129 1.17 -28.97 -9.96
C LEU A 129 0.66 -30.41 -9.82
N VAL A 130 -0.48 -30.55 -9.15
CA VAL A 130 -1.14 -31.83 -8.88
C VAL A 130 -2.62 -31.76 -9.22
N GLN A 131 -3.24 -32.92 -9.38
CA GLN A 131 -4.69 -33.03 -9.37
C GLN A 131 -5.21 -32.61 -8.00
N ARG A 132 -6.12 -31.65 -7.98
CA ARG A 132 -6.72 -31.14 -6.75
C ARG A 132 -8.10 -31.75 -6.54
N PRO A 133 -8.51 -31.95 -5.28
CA PRO A 133 -9.88 -32.34 -4.95
C PRO A 133 -10.91 -31.36 -5.53
N ALA A 134 -12.08 -31.87 -5.93
CA ALA A 134 -13.13 -31.07 -6.56
C ALA A 134 -13.73 -30.00 -5.64
N ASP A 135 -13.68 -30.22 -4.33
CA ASP A 135 -14.13 -29.31 -3.27
C ASP A 135 -13.07 -28.25 -2.88
N ALA A 136 -11.84 -28.38 -3.39
CA ALA A 136 -10.78 -27.43 -3.09
C ALA A 136 -10.99 -26.07 -3.79
N LYS A 137 -10.56 -24.97 -3.17
CA LYS A 137 -10.60 -23.65 -3.82
C LYS A 137 -9.62 -23.57 -4.98
N ARG A 138 -10.04 -23.20 -6.20
CA ARG A 138 -9.17 -22.99 -7.37
C ARG A 138 -7.94 -22.14 -7.05
N LEU A 139 -6.75 -22.59 -7.48
CA LEU A 139 -5.52 -21.80 -7.34
C LEU A 139 -5.51 -20.65 -8.36
N PRO A 140 -5.03 -19.46 -7.97
CA PRO A 140 -4.74 -18.40 -8.94
C PRO A 140 -3.72 -18.89 -9.97
N GLY A 141 -3.96 -18.58 -11.25
CA GLY A 141 -3.05 -18.96 -12.35
C GLY A 141 -1.61 -18.48 -12.15
N SER A 142 -1.42 -17.33 -11.50
CA SER A 142 -0.10 -16.82 -11.15
C SER A 142 0.72 -17.76 -10.26
N ARG A 143 0.08 -18.58 -9.41
CA ARG A 143 0.77 -19.59 -8.60
C ARG A 143 1.19 -20.79 -9.43
N ILE A 144 0.33 -21.24 -10.35
CA ILE A 144 0.61 -22.35 -11.25
C ILE A 144 1.74 -21.98 -12.21
N ARG A 145 1.66 -20.81 -12.87
CA ARG A 145 2.73 -20.28 -13.71
C ARG A 145 4.05 -20.21 -12.94
N LYS A 146 4.06 -19.64 -11.74
CA LYS A 146 5.26 -19.57 -10.91
C LYS A 146 5.84 -20.96 -10.61
N ALA A 147 5.01 -21.94 -10.29
CA ALA A 147 5.45 -23.31 -10.06
C ALA A 147 6.09 -23.94 -11.32
N LEU A 148 5.51 -23.72 -12.50
CA LEU A 148 6.08 -24.19 -13.77
C LEU A 148 7.45 -23.57 -14.05
N LEU A 149 7.59 -22.26 -13.87
CA LEU A 149 8.87 -21.56 -14.06
C LEU A 149 9.93 -22.06 -13.08
N GLU A 150 9.55 -22.35 -11.84
CA GLU A 150 10.45 -22.94 -10.83
C GLU A 150 10.93 -24.35 -11.20
N LEU A 151 10.16 -25.10 -12.00
CA LEU A 151 10.57 -26.40 -12.55
C LEU A 151 11.32 -26.28 -13.90
N GLY A 152 11.56 -25.06 -14.38
CA GLY A 152 12.31 -24.83 -15.62
C GLY A 152 11.47 -24.86 -16.90
N HIS A 153 10.14 -24.83 -16.80
CA HIS A 153 9.31 -24.64 -18.00
C HIS A 153 9.56 -23.27 -18.62
N PRO A 154 9.55 -23.15 -19.96
CA PRO A 154 9.78 -21.89 -20.65
C PRO A 154 8.69 -20.88 -20.31
N ASP A 155 9.10 -19.63 -20.07
CA ASP A 155 8.19 -18.50 -19.89
C ASP A 155 7.73 -17.93 -21.24
N ALA A 156 7.18 -18.79 -22.09
CA ALA A 156 6.75 -18.46 -23.43
C ALA A 156 5.40 -19.09 -23.76
N CYS A 157 4.64 -18.42 -24.62
CA CYS A 157 3.42 -18.98 -25.19
C CYS A 157 3.76 -20.28 -25.93
N GLN A 158 3.13 -21.40 -25.57
CA GLN A 158 3.37 -22.69 -26.23
C GLN A 158 2.81 -22.77 -27.65
N ASP A 159 1.96 -21.82 -28.04
CA ASP A 159 1.37 -21.78 -29.38
C ASP A 159 2.21 -20.90 -30.33
N CYS A 160 2.39 -19.62 -29.98
CA CYS A 160 3.08 -18.66 -30.85
C CYS A 160 4.49 -18.26 -30.40
N GLY A 161 5.00 -18.81 -29.30
CA GLY A 161 6.34 -18.51 -28.78
C GLY A 161 6.50 -17.13 -28.13
N THR A 162 5.44 -16.31 -28.06
CA THR A 162 5.51 -14.97 -27.43
C THR A 162 5.96 -15.08 -25.97
N GLY A 163 7.03 -14.39 -25.60
CA GLY A 163 7.58 -14.36 -24.24
C GLY A 163 6.80 -13.47 -23.26
N PRO A 164 7.35 -13.18 -22.08
CA PRO A 164 6.69 -12.40 -21.03
C PRO A 164 6.85 -10.89 -21.23
N VAL A 165 7.34 -10.45 -22.39
CA VAL A 165 7.52 -9.06 -22.77
C VAL A 165 6.91 -8.84 -24.15
N TRP A 166 6.04 -7.85 -24.27
CA TRP A 166 5.40 -7.43 -25.50
C TRP A 166 5.61 -5.94 -25.72
N GLN A 167 6.23 -5.55 -26.83
CA GLN A 167 6.54 -4.15 -27.15
C GLN A 167 7.24 -3.40 -26.00
N GLY A 168 8.20 -4.06 -25.35
CA GLY A 168 8.95 -3.50 -24.22
C GLY A 168 8.17 -3.40 -22.90
N ARG A 169 6.93 -3.90 -22.84
CA ARG A 169 6.11 -3.93 -21.62
C ARG A 169 5.90 -5.36 -21.12
N PRO A 170 5.76 -5.58 -19.80
CA PRO A 170 5.45 -6.90 -19.27
C PRO A 170 4.14 -7.46 -19.83
N LEU A 171 4.17 -8.68 -20.35
CA LEU A 171 3.03 -9.45 -20.76
C LEU A 171 2.87 -10.63 -19.80
N THR A 172 1.69 -10.77 -19.19
CA THR A 172 1.41 -11.94 -18.36
C THR A 172 0.93 -13.07 -19.27
N LEU A 173 1.68 -14.17 -19.30
CA LEU A 173 1.20 -15.42 -19.89
C LEU A 173 0.15 -16.03 -18.97
N GLU A 174 -0.95 -16.47 -19.58
CA GLU A 174 -2.10 -17.05 -18.93
C GLU A 174 -1.95 -18.57 -18.84
N VAL A 175 -2.48 -19.14 -17.76
CA VAL A 175 -2.53 -20.60 -17.56
C VAL A 175 -3.81 -21.12 -18.18
N ASP A 176 -3.67 -21.97 -19.19
CA ASP A 176 -4.75 -22.73 -19.78
C ASP A 176 -4.64 -24.21 -19.40
N HIS A 177 -5.78 -24.81 -19.13
CA HIS A 177 -5.92 -26.24 -18.83
C HIS A 177 -6.38 -26.94 -20.11
N ILE A 178 -5.58 -27.84 -20.66
CA ILE A 178 -5.85 -28.49 -21.97
C ILE A 178 -7.21 -29.22 -21.94
N ASN A 179 -7.51 -29.93 -20.85
CA ASN A 179 -8.81 -30.59 -20.64
C ASN A 179 -9.94 -29.65 -20.12
N GLY A 180 -9.63 -28.38 -19.89
CA GLY A 180 -10.51 -27.37 -19.31
C GLY A 180 -10.93 -27.63 -17.85
N ASP A 181 -10.32 -28.60 -17.17
CA ASP A 181 -10.54 -28.87 -15.75
C ASP A 181 -9.58 -28.05 -14.90
N TRP A 182 -10.12 -27.04 -14.21
CA TRP A 182 -9.35 -26.17 -13.33
C TRP A 182 -8.66 -26.92 -12.19
N SER A 183 -9.15 -28.10 -11.82
CA SER A 183 -8.63 -28.88 -10.69
C SER A 183 -7.39 -29.70 -11.07
N ASP A 184 -7.20 -29.99 -12.37
CA ASP A 184 -6.08 -30.77 -12.88
C ASP A 184 -4.86 -29.90 -13.20
N ASN A 185 -4.03 -29.61 -12.19
CA ASN A 185 -2.84 -28.77 -12.38
C ASN A 185 -1.58 -29.55 -12.74
N ARG A 186 -1.70 -30.82 -13.14
CA ARG A 186 -0.53 -31.61 -13.52
C ARG A 186 0.17 -30.96 -14.72
N PRO A 187 1.53 -30.92 -14.77
CA PRO A 187 2.26 -30.17 -15.79
C PRO A 187 1.84 -30.51 -17.22
N ASP A 188 1.60 -31.78 -17.51
CA ASP A 188 1.21 -32.25 -18.85
C ASP A 188 -0.17 -31.73 -19.31
N ASN A 189 -1.03 -31.32 -18.38
CA ASN A 189 -2.35 -30.74 -18.67
C ASN A 189 -2.34 -29.21 -18.71
N ILE A 190 -1.22 -28.57 -18.34
CA ILE A 190 -1.12 -27.11 -18.31
C ILE A 190 -0.33 -26.61 -19.50
N ARG A 191 -0.84 -25.54 -20.10
CA ARG A 191 -0.05 -24.73 -21.04
C ARG A 191 -0.05 -23.25 -20.71
N LEU A 192 1.08 -22.59 -20.95
CA LEU A 192 1.19 -21.14 -20.90
C LEU A 192 0.86 -20.55 -22.27
N LEU A 193 -0.10 -19.63 -22.32
CA LEU A 193 -0.52 -18.97 -23.55
C LEU A 193 -0.48 -17.45 -23.38
N CYS A 194 -0.17 -16.72 -24.45
CA CYS A 194 -0.40 -15.28 -24.46
C CYS A 194 -1.91 -14.99 -24.50
N PRO A 195 -2.37 -13.80 -24.07
CA PRO A 195 -3.80 -13.48 -24.05
C PRO A 195 -4.50 -13.66 -25.40
N ASN A 196 -3.79 -13.40 -26.51
CA ASN A 196 -4.34 -13.56 -27.86
C ASN A 196 -4.55 -15.04 -28.23
N CYS A 197 -3.54 -15.89 -28.03
CA CYS A 197 -3.67 -17.33 -28.27
C CYS A 197 -4.65 -17.99 -27.30
N HIS A 198 -4.72 -17.54 -26.04
CA HIS A 198 -5.68 -18.10 -25.09
C HIS A 198 -7.12 -17.81 -25.51
N ALA A 199 -7.40 -16.61 -26.04
CA ALA A 199 -8.74 -16.22 -26.50
C ALA A 199 -9.32 -17.11 -27.62
N THR A 200 -8.46 -17.78 -28.40
CA THR A 200 -8.87 -18.68 -29.49
C THR A 200 -9.16 -20.11 -29.02
N THR A 201 -8.79 -20.48 -27.79
CA THR A 201 -9.00 -21.84 -27.26
C THR A 201 -10.48 -22.17 -27.03
N ASP A 202 -10.83 -23.45 -27.13
CA ASP A 202 -12.17 -23.97 -26.81
C ASP A 202 -12.52 -23.84 -25.31
N THR A 203 -11.52 -23.69 -24.45
CA THR A 203 -11.63 -23.57 -22.99
C THR A 203 -11.77 -22.12 -22.53
N TYR A 204 -11.49 -21.15 -23.41
CA TYR A 204 -11.49 -19.72 -23.07
C TYR A 204 -12.80 -19.25 -22.45
N CYS A 205 -12.70 -18.53 -21.32
CA CYS A 205 -13.85 -17.98 -20.58
C CYS A 205 -14.98 -18.99 -20.29
N GLY A 206 -14.66 -20.30 -20.24
CA GLY A 206 -15.65 -21.36 -20.03
C GLY A 206 -16.56 -21.63 -21.23
N ARG A 207 -16.10 -21.34 -22.45
CA ARG A 207 -16.79 -21.69 -23.71
C ARG A 207 -17.12 -23.19 -23.79
N ASN A 208 -16.32 -24.05 -23.15
CA ASN A 208 -16.55 -25.49 -23.03
C ASN A 208 -17.62 -25.92 -21.99
N LYS A 209 -18.23 -25.00 -21.22
CA LYS A 209 -19.21 -25.34 -20.16
C LYS A 209 -20.42 -26.10 -20.71
N ASN A 210 -20.83 -25.83 -21.95
CA ASN A 210 -21.96 -26.51 -22.59
C ASN A 210 -21.61 -27.92 -23.10
N ARG A 211 -20.35 -28.17 -23.50
CA ARG A 211 -19.91 -29.51 -23.94
C ARG A 211 -19.88 -30.53 -22.80
N ARG A 212 -19.57 -30.11 -21.56
CA ARG A 212 -19.58 -31.00 -20.38
C ARG A 212 -20.96 -31.50 -19.97
N ARG A 213 -22.04 -30.84 -20.41
CA ARG A 213 -23.42 -31.27 -20.11
C ARG A 213 -23.92 -32.39 -21.03
N VAL A 214 -23.34 -32.54 -22.22
CA VAL A 214 -23.81 -33.51 -23.23
C VAL A 214 -23.17 -34.91 -23.03
N GLY A 215 -22.04 -34.99 -22.33
CA GLY A 215 -21.29 -36.24 -22.11
C GLY A 215 -21.58 -36.99 -20.80
N ARG A 216 -22.66 -36.64 -20.08
CA ARG A 216 -23.13 -37.42 -18.92
C ARG A 216 -24.45 -38.10 -19.31
N HIS A 217 -24.34 -39.22 -20.03
CA HIS A 217 -25.38 -40.23 -20.13
C HIS A 217 -24.91 -41.47 -19.40
#